data_AF-Q5BRI8-F1
#
_entry.id   AF-Q5BRI8-F1
#
_cell.length_a   1.000
_cell.length_b   1.000
_cell.length_c   1.000
_cell.angle_alpha   90.00
_cell.angle_beta   90.00
_cell.angle_gamma   90.00
#
_symmetry.space_group_name_H-M   'P 1'
#
loop_
_entity.id
_entity.type
_entity.pdbx_description
1 polymer ?
#
loop_
_entity_poly.entity_id
_entity_poly.type
_entity_poly.pdbx_seq_one_letter_code
_entity_poly.pdbx_strand_id
1 'polypeptide(L)'
;QDSDWDGILNHVDEDDDNDGIPDSEDEDANGDGIPDCRSDVSDLKLKVRYKKKMRKVDSDFDGVPDDIDGDDDDDGIPDIMEDEDKDQIPDFLGLTRADFMKGISIKELNKRMNKRGWYDHDCDGIPDNLDPDDDNDGYFDSKQIYYTNKP
;
A
#
# COMPACT_ATOMS: atom_id res chain seq x y z
N GLN A 1 -24.50 18.08 -10.69
CA GLN A 1 -23.17 18.66 -10.93
C GLN A 1 -23.33 20.15 -10.72
N ASP A 2 -22.26 20.79 -10.27
CA ASP A 2 -22.10 22.23 -10.07
C ASP A 2 -20.69 22.50 -10.62
N SER A 3 -20.61 23.18 -11.77
CA SER A 3 -19.42 23.24 -12.62
C SER A 3 -18.49 24.40 -12.26
N ASP A 4 -19.05 25.54 -11.89
CA ASP A 4 -18.35 26.76 -11.48
C ASP A 4 -18.24 26.94 -9.95
N TRP A 5 -18.96 26.10 -9.19
CA TRP A 5 -19.01 26.09 -7.72
C TRP A 5 -19.66 27.33 -7.12
N ASP A 6 -20.63 27.93 -7.81
CA ASP A 6 -21.41 29.06 -7.29
C ASP A 6 -22.57 28.63 -6.36
N GLY A 7 -22.85 27.33 -6.30
CA GLY A 7 -23.88 26.72 -5.46
C GLY A 7 -25.23 26.50 -6.15
N ILE A 8 -25.34 26.83 -7.44
CA ILE A 8 -26.45 26.48 -8.33
C ILE A 8 -26.07 25.17 -9.05
N LEU A 9 -27.06 24.30 -9.26
CA LEU A 9 -26.81 23.04 -9.96
C LEU A 9 -26.97 23.26 -11.45
N ASN A 10 -26.08 22.72 -12.27
CA ASN A 10 -26.08 22.95 -13.72
C ASN A 10 -27.47 22.90 -14.41
N HIS A 11 -28.31 21.92 -14.06
CA HIS A 11 -29.66 21.80 -14.65
C HIS A 11 -30.64 22.96 -14.36
N VAL A 12 -30.28 23.89 -13.47
CA VAL A 12 -31.03 25.10 -13.12
C VAL A 12 -30.17 26.37 -13.26
N ASP A 13 -28.91 26.22 -13.66
CA ASP A 13 -28.06 27.34 -14.04
C ASP A 13 -28.38 27.76 -15.49
N GLU A 14 -28.06 29.00 -15.83
CA GLU A 14 -28.11 29.51 -17.21
C GLU A 14 -26.71 29.72 -17.80
N ASP A 15 -25.65 29.64 -16.97
CA ASP A 15 -24.23 29.79 -17.32
C ASP A 15 -23.39 28.86 -16.42
N ASP A 16 -23.34 27.58 -16.78
CA ASP A 16 -22.82 26.45 -16.00
C ASP A 16 -21.34 26.60 -15.56
N ASP A 17 -20.52 27.32 -16.32
CA ASP A 17 -19.09 27.54 -16.04
C ASP A 17 -18.72 29.02 -15.75
N ASN A 18 -19.73 29.90 -15.77
CA ASN A 18 -19.63 31.34 -15.49
C ASN A 18 -18.58 32.06 -16.36
N ASP A 19 -18.39 31.61 -17.61
CA ASP A 19 -17.50 32.26 -18.58
C ASP A 19 -18.11 33.50 -19.26
N GLY A 20 -19.42 33.71 -19.05
CA GLY A 20 -20.20 34.83 -19.57
C GLY A 20 -20.94 34.54 -20.88
N ILE A 21 -20.94 33.28 -21.35
CA ILE A 21 -21.73 32.79 -22.48
C ILE A 21 -22.87 31.90 -21.91
N PRO A 22 -24.15 32.22 -22.17
CA PRO A 22 -25.24 31.37 -21.69
C PRO A 22 -25.17 29.96 -22.27
N ASP A 23 -25.55 28.94 -21.49
CA ASP A 23 -25.49 27.51 -21.87
C ASP A 23 -26.11 27.21 -23.24
N SER A 24 -27.16 27.95 -23.61
CA SER A 24 -27.87 27.77 -24.89
C SER A 24 -27.06 28.21 -26.11
N GLU A 25 -26.06 29.06 -25.91
CA GLU A 25 -25.13 29.58 -26.92
C GLU A 25 -23.71 29.05 -26.75
N ASP A 26 -23.45 28.27 -25.68
CA ASP A 26 -22.17 27.63 -25.43
C ASP A 26 -22.11 26.22 -26.06
N GLU A 27 -20.96 25.90 -26.66
CA GLU A 27 -20.68 24.57 -27.21
C GLU A 27 -20.08 23.61 -26.16
N ASP A 28 -19.64 24.11 -25.00
CA ASP A 28 -19.02 23.38 -23.88
C ASP A 28 -19.53 23.95 -22.54
N ALA A 29 -20.86 23.97 -22.35
CA ALA A 29 -21.53 24.72 -21.28
C ALA A 29 -20.95 24.46 -19.88
N ASN A 30 -20.48 23.24 -19.61
CA ASN A 30 -19.95 22.87 -18.31
C ASN A 30 -18.43 23.13 -18.13
N GLY A 31 -17.78 23.80 -19.09
CA GLY A 31 -16.39 24.25 -19.05
C GLY A 31 -15.38 23.11 -18.95
N ASP A 32 -15.76 21.91 -19.39
CA ASP A 32 -14.99 20.71 -19.13
C ASP A 32 -13.92 20.43 -20.21
N GLY A 33 -13.94 21.22 -21.29
CA GLY A 33 -13.03 21.14 -22.42
C GLY A 33 -13.47 20.11 -23.46
N ILE A 34 -14.73 19.65 -23.41
CA ILE A 34 -15.30 18.66 -24.32
C ILE A 34 -16.64 19.19 -24.83
N PRO A 35 -16.74 19.53 -26.13
CA PRO A 35 -17.98 20.06 -26.67
C PRO A 35 -19.19 19.14 -26.44
N ASP A 36 -20.31 19.71 -25.98
CA ASP A 36 -21.56 19.02 -25.66
C ASP A 36 -22.12 18.27 -26.88
N CYS A 37 -22.00 18.88 -28.06
CA CYS A 37 -22.52 18.35 -29.31
C CYS A 37 -21.48 17.55 -30.12
N ARG A 38 -20.69 16.70 -29.45
CA ARG A 38 -19.65 15.93 -30.14
C ARG A 38 -20.14 14.59 -30.69
N SER A 39 -20.00 14.41 -32.01
CA SER A 39 -20.37 13.16 -32.71
C SER A 39 -19.29 12.07 -32.67
N ASP A 40 -18.02 12.45 -32.47
CA ASP A 40 -16.88 11.53 -32.39
C ASP A 40 -16.28 11.56 -30.98
N VAL A 41 -16.59 10.52 -30.20
CA VAL A 41 -16.13 10.31 -28.82
C VAL A 41 -14.88 9.41 -28.72
N SER A 42 -14.16 9.22 -29.82
CA SER A 42 -13.01 8.30 -29.86
C SER A 42 -11.86 8.70 -28.92
N ASP A 43 -11.70 9.99 -28.63
CA ASP A 43 -10.69 10.57 -27.74
C ASP A 43 -11.15 10.69 -26.27
N LEU A 44 -12.47 10.67 -26.01
CA LEU A 44 -13.06 10.54 -24.66
C LEU A 44 -12.64 9.24 -23.95
N LYS A 45 -12.20 8.22 -24.70
CA LYS A 45 -11.71 6.95 -24.12
C LYS A 45 -10.40 7.10 -23.35
N LEU A 46 -9.69 8.24 -23.46
CA LEU A 46 -8.35 8.40 -22.89
C LEU A 46 -8.18 9.54 -21.88
N LYS A 47 -9.19 10.39 -21.68
CA LYS A 47 -9.14 11.49 -20.69
C LYS A 47 -10.20 11.33 -19.61
N VAL A 48 -10.23 10.18 -18.94
CA VAL A 48 -10.76 10.16 -17.58
C VAL A 48 -9.84 11.10 -16.78
N ARG A 49 -10.28 12.34 -16.56
CA ARG A 49 -9.59 13.41 -15.82
C ARG A 49 -9.43 13.12 -14.32
N TYR A 50 -9.59 11.86 -13.91
CA TYR A 50 -9.01 11.35 -12.69
C TYR A 50 -7.80 10.50 -13.07
N LYS A 51 -6.61 11.12 -13.10
CA LYS A 51 -5.53 10.46 -12.38
C LYS A 51 -6.01 10.41 -10.93
N LYS A 52 -6.81 9.40 -10.60
CA LYS A 52 -6.95 8.91 -9.24
C LYS A 52 -5.51 8.56 -8.87
N LYS A 53 -4.77 9.53 -8.33
CA LYS A 53 -3.74 9.19 -7.34
C LYS A 53 -4.55 8.31 -6.42
N MET A 54 -4.29 7.00 -6.48
CA MET A 54 -4.87 6.08 -5.50
C MET A 54 -4.53 6.76 -4.18
N ARG A 55 -5.55 7.32 -3.51
CA ARG A 55 -5.37 7.70 -2.12
C ARG A 55 -4.85 6.41 -1.50
N LYS A 56 -3.66 6.50 -0.91
CA LYS A 56 -3.15 5.37 -0.16
C LYS A 56 -4.23 5.01 0.86
N VAL A 57 -4.44 3.72 1.07
CA VAL A 57 -5.40 3.25 2.07
C VAL A 57 -4.95 3.82 3.43
N ASP A 58 -5.93 4.18 4.23
CA ASP A 58 -5.84 4.90 5.51
C ASP A 58 -7.06 4.37 6.27
N SER A 59 -6.85 3.24 6.95
CA SER A 59 -7.89 2.32 7.43
C SER A 59 -8.56 2.80 8.72
N ASP A 60 -7.80 3.43 9.62
CA ASP A 60 -8.26 4.07 10.85
C ASP A 60 -8.66 5.56 10.68
N PHE A 61 -8.29 6.17 9.55
CA PHE A 61 -8.50 7.58 9.22
C PHE A 61 -7.71 8.56 10.10
N ASP A 62 -6.55 8.17 10.63
CA ASP A 62 -5.68 9.07 11.41
C ASP A 62 -4.85 10.02 10.52
N GLY A 63 -4.80 9.75 9.20
CA GLY A 63 -4.08 10.52 8.19
C GLY A 63 -2.69 9.99 7.85
N VAL A 64 -2.28 8.88 8.45
CA VAL A 64 -1.13 8.06 8.10
C VAL A 64 -1.61 6.95 7.15
N PRO A 65 -0.96 6.78 5.99
CA PRO A 65 -1.31 5.67 5.11
C PRO A 65 -0.92 4.29 5.66
N ASP A 66 -1.77 3.27 5.51
CA ASP A 66 -1.54 1.87 5.93
C ASP A 66 -0.18 1.30 5.49
N ASP A 67 0.37 1.76 4.36
CA ASP A 67 1.67 1.27 3.87
C ASP A 67 2.88 1.74 4.70
N ILE A 68 2.67 2.71 5.58
CA ILE A 68 3.66 3.25 6.52
C ILE A 68 3.13 3.36 7.95
N ASP A 69 1.85 3.07 8.17
CA ASP A 69 1.28 2.91 9.50
C ASP A 69 1.83 1.64 10.15
N GLY A 70 1.91 1.63 11.47
CA GLY A 70 2.29 0.45 12.24
C GLY A 70 1.17 -0.11 13.11
N ASP A 71 -0.01 0.53 13.10
CA ASP A 71 -1.25 0.14 13.79
C ASP A 71 -2.43 0.65 12.92
N ASP A 72 -2.63 0.05 11.74
CA ASP A 72 -3.48 0.61 10.67
C ASP A 72 -4.99 0.60 10.96
N ASP A 73 -5.41 -0.06 12.05
CA ASP A 73 -6.78 -0.05 12.56
C ASP A 73 -6.92 0.62 13.96
N ASP A 74 -5.82 1.14 14.51
CA ASP A 74 -5.70 1.89 15.76
C ASP A 74 -6.29 1.10 16.97
N ASP A 75 -6.19 -0.24 16.95
CA ASP A 75 -6.69 -1.13 18.00
C ASP A 75 -5.72 -1.29 19.18
N GLY A 76 -4.48 -0.81 19.00
CA GLY A 76 -3.40 -0.84 19.99
C GLY A 76 -2.48 -2.07 19.88
N ILE A 77 -2.68 -2.93 18.88
CA ILE A 77 -1.82 -4.05 18.52
C ILE A 77 -1.11 -3.68 17.20
N PRO A 78 0.22 -3.57 17.19
CA PRO A 78 0.92 -3.25 15.94
C PRO A 78 0.66 -4.30 14.85
N ASP A 79 0.57 -3.91 13.57
CA ASP A 79 0.28 -4.80 12.41
C ASP A 79 1.18 -6.06 12.37
N ILE A 80 2.42 -5.93 12.83
CA ILE A 80 3.40 -7.04 12.89
C ILE A 80 3.08 -8.07 13.98
N MET A 81 2.16 -7.78 14.88
CA MET A 81 1.72 -8.61 16.00
C MET A 81 0.26 -9.03 15.91
N GLU A 82 -0.46 -8.57 14.87
CA GLU A 82 -1.85 -8.98 14.64
C GLU A 82 -2.00 -10.48 14.36
N ASP A 83 -3.14 -11.00 14.84
CA ASP A 83 -3.59 -12.39 14.74
C ASP A 83 -5.13 -12.37 14.64
N GLU A 84 -5.63 -11.87 13.52
CA GLU A 84 -7.05 -11.68 13.20
C GLU A 84 -7.80 -13.01 13.30
N ASP A 85 -7.17 -14.11 12.88
CA ASP A 85 -7.76 -15.46 12.88
C ASP A 85 -7.62 -16.22 14.22
N LYS A 86 -6.80 -15.69 15.15
CA LYS A 86 -6.57 -16.18 16.52
C LYS A 86 -5.98 -17.59 16.55
N ASP A 87 -5.20 -17.96 15.55
CA ASP A 87 -4.55 -19.26 15.49
C ASP A 87 -3.18 -19.31 16.22
N GLN A 88 -2.76 -18.17 16.77
CA GLN A 88 -1.48 -17.88 17.44
C GLN A 88 -0.30 -17.76 16.46
N ILE A 89 -0.55 -17.52 15.19
CA ILE A 89 0.45 -17.23 14.17
C ILE A 89 0.15 -15.86 13.61
N PRO A 90 1.10 -14.90 13.69
CA PRO A 90 0.85 -13.57 13.17
C PRO A 90 0.48 -13.56 11.68
N ASP A 91 -0.54 -12.78 11.31
CA ASP A 91 -1.11 -12.75 9.96
C ASP A 91 -0.08 -12.36 8.89
N PHE A 92 0.91 -11.58 9.31
CA PHE A 92 2.04 -11.16 8.51
C PHE A 92 2.76 -12.34 7.84
N LEU A 93 2.77 -13.51 8.48
CA LEU A 93 3.40 -14.72 7.95
C LEU A 93 2.59 -15.32 6.80
N GLY A 94 1.29 -15.01 6.69
CA GLY A 94 0.38 -15.60 5.71
C GLY A 94 0.38 -17.12 5.81
N LEU A 95 0.43 -17.62 7.03
CA LEU A 95 0.51 -19.04 7.37
C LEU A 95 -0.58 -19.36 8.37
N THR A 96 -1.13 -20.55 8.23
CA THR A 96 -2.06 -21.08 9.21
C THR A 96 -1.42 -22.20 10.01
N ARG A 97 -2.01 -22.52 11.15
CA ARG A 97 -1.66 -23.70 11.95
C ARG A 97 -1.70 -25.00 11.13
N ALA A 98 -2.58 -25.07 10.12
CA ALA A 98 -2.65 -26.22 9.22
C ALA A 98 -1.43 -26.32 8.31
N ASP A 99 -0.86 -25.19 7.89
CA ASP A 99 0.34 -25.20 7.06
C ASP A 99 1.55 -25.65 7.88
N PHE A 100 1.65 -25.24 9.14
CA PHE A 100 2.67 -25.77 10.06
C PHE A 100 2.56 -27.29 10.23
N MET A 101 1.34 -27.81 10.37
CA MET A 101 1.09 -29.26 10.46
C MET A 101 1.41 -30.04 9.17
N LYS A 102 1.46 -29.36 8.01
CA LYS A 102 1.89 -29.97 6.74
C LYS A 102 3.41 -30.02 6.60
N GLY A 103 4.17 -29.45 7.55
CA GLY A 103 5.62 -29.41 7.51
C GLY A 103 6.15 -28.42 6.48
N ILE A 104 5.83 -27.13 6.65
CA ILE A 104 6.46 -26.05 5.89
C ILE A 104 7.98 -26.19 5.96
N SER A 105 8.64 -26.00 4.83
CA SER A 105 10.10 -25.96 4.78
C SER A 105 10.61 -24.72 5.52
N ILE A 106 11.57 -24.89 6.43
CA ILE A 106 12.27 -23.79 7.13
C ILE A 106 12.76 -22.73 6.13
N LYS A 107 13.19 -23.14 4.93
CA LYS A 107 13.59 -22.21 3.86
C LYS A 107 12.48 -21.27 3.40
N GLU A 108 11.23 -21.75 3.35
CA GLU A 108 10.07 -20.94 2.99
C GLU A 108 9.70 -19.98 4.12
N LEU A 109 9.83 -20.41 5.38
CA LEU A 109 9.68 -19.56 6.55
C LEU A 109 10.72 -18.43 6.55
N ASN A 110 12.00 -18.77 6.39
CA ASN A 110 13.11 -17.80 6.36
C ASN A 110 12.95 -16.82 5.21
N LYS A 111 12.48 -17.26 4.04
CA LYS A 111 12.19 -16.35 2.92
C LYS A 111 11.10 -15.32 3.24
N ARG A 112 10.08 -15.70 4.01
CA ARG A 112 9.01 -14.78 4.45
C ARG A 112 9.52 -13.82 5.53
N MET A 113 10.31 -14.31 6.46
CA MET A 113 10.93 -13.54 7.54
C MET A 113 11.98 -12.54 7.02
N ASN A 114 12.81 -12.93 6.06
CA ASN A 114 13.80 -12.07 5.41
C ASN A 114 13.19 -10.81 4.77
N LYS A 115 11.93 -10.88 4.28
CA LYS A 115 11.23 -9.73 3.72
C LYS A 115 10.94 -8.63 4.77
N ARG A 116 10.89 -9.00 6.05
CA ARG A 116 10.68 -8.11 7.19
C ARG A 116 11.95 -7.82 7.98
N GLY A 117 13.12 -8.14 7.42
CA GLY A 117 14.42 -7.88 8.07
C GLY A 117 14.77 -8.86 9.19
N TRP A 118 14.03 -9.96 9.32
CA TRP A 118 14.41 -11.09 10.16
C TRP A 118 15.25 -12.04 9.31
N TYR A 119 16.56 -11.83 9.37
CA TYR A 119 17.55 -12.65 8.67
C TYR A 119 17.91 -13.87 9.52
N ASP A 120 18.17 -14.98 8.85
CA ASP A 120 18.63 -16.27 9.40
C ASP A 120 19.55 -16.87 8.33
N HIS A 121 20.84 -16.51 8.39
CA HIS A 121 21.81 -16.73 7.31
C HIS A 121 22.17 -18.20 7.11
N ASP A 122 22.25 -18.98 8.17
CA ASP A 122 22.57 -20.41 8.11
C ASP A 122 21.32 -21.31 8.08
N CYS A 123 20.14 -20.73 8.28
CA CYS A 123 18.84 -21.39 8.31
C CYS A 123 18.68 -22.41 9.44
N ASP A 124 19.31 -22.19 10.59
CA ASP A 124 19.18 -23.05 11.77
C ASP A 124 17.93 -22.75 12.61
N GLY A 125 17.24 -21.65 12.32
CA GLY A 125 16.01 -21.20 12.95
C GLY A 125 16.21 -20.16 14.05
N ILE A 126 17.43 -19.70 14.29
CA ILE A 126 17.74 -18.56 15.14
C ILE A 126 17.96 -17.33 14.25
N PRO A 127 17.26 -16.21 14.47
CA PRO A 127 17.51 -15.01 13.67
C PRO A 127 18.86 -14.39 14.01
N ASP A 128 19.59 -13.85 13.04
CA ASP A 128 20.95 -13.29 13.18
C ASP A 128 21.10 -12.28 14.35
N ASN A 129 20.05 -11.53 14.65
CA ASN A 129 20.09 -10.56 15.76
C ASN A 129 20.10 -11.20 17.15
N LEU A 130 19.79 -12.49 17.23
CA LEU A 130 19.79 -13.34 18.41
C LEU A 130 20.76 -14.53 18.27
N ASP A 131 21.25 -14.78 17.07
CA ASP A 131 22.22 -15.82 16.78
C ASP A 131 23.61 -15.35 17.22
N PRO A 132 24.35 -16.15 17.99
CA PRO A 132 25.74 -15.87 18.27
C PRO A 132 26.72 -16.28 17.16
N ASP A 133 26.31 -17.07 16.16
CA ASP A 133 27.14 -17.64 15.07
C ASP A 133 26.34 -17.69 13.74
N ASP A 134 26.12 -16.53 13.11
CA ASP A 134 25.21 -16.32 11.95
C ASP A 134 25.46 -17.25 10.74
N ASP A 135 26.67 -17.78 10.58
CA ASP A 135 27.04 -18.68 9.47
C ASP A 135 27.33 -20.13 9.90
N ASN A 136 27.12 -20.43 11.19
CA ASN A 136 27.38 -21.72 11.83
C ASN A 136 28.77 -22.28 11.50
N ASP A 137 29.77 -21.39 11.38
CA ASP A 137 31.15 -21.77 11.04
C ASP A 137 31.95 -22.24 12.28
N GLY A 138 31.34 -22.15 13.45
CA GLY A 138 31.89 -22.53 14.74
C GLY A 138 32.62 -21.39 15.46
N TYR A 139 32.54 -20.16 14.94
CA TYR A 139 33.09 -18.96 15.55
C TYR A 139 32.01 -17.90 15.74
N PHE A 140 31.78 -17.53 16.99
CA PHE A 140 30.84 -16.44 17.28
C PHE A 140 31.15 -15.16 16.51
N ASP A 141 30.12 -14.46 16.02
CA ASP A 141 30.23 -13.26 15.17
C ASP A 141 31.06 -12.16 15.85
N SER A 142 30.90 -12.06 17.17
CA SER A 142 31.67 -11.17 18.05
C SER A 142 33.21 -11.34 17.92
N LYS A 143 33.67 -12.49 17.42
CA LYS A 143 35.08 -12.83 17.21
C LYS A 143 35.48 -12.83 15.73
N GLN A 144 34.53 -12.82 14.80
CA GLN A 144 34.81 -12.86 13.36
C GLN A 144 35.34 -11.52 12.80
N ILE A 145 35.03 -10.39 13.46
CA ILE A 145 35.58 -9.04 13.14
C ILE A 145 37.12 -8.99 13.12
N TYR A 146 37.80 -9.95 13.78
CA TYR A 146 39.26 -10.04 13.82
C TYR A 146 39.87 -10.83 12.66
N TYR A 147 39.07 -11.56 11.87
CA TYR A 147 39.56 -12.43 10.81
C TYR A 147 39.35 -11.87 9.39
N THR A 148 38.48 -10.88 9.22
CA THR A 148 38.25 -10.22 7.92
C THR A 148 39.32 -9.16 7.56
N ASN A 149 40.24 -8.86 8.49
CA ASN A 149 41.38 -7.93 8.28
C ASN A 149 42.74 -8.66 8.27
N LYS A 150 42.87 -9.79 7.57
CA LYS A 150 44.19 -10.27 7.14
C LYS A 150 44.42 -9.91 5.66
N PRO A 151 45.53 -9.24 5.32
CA PRO A 151 45.85 -8.82 3.96
C PRO A 151 46.08 -10.00 3.01
#